data_AF-A0A1J3ENM3-F1
#
_entry.id   AF-A0A1J3ENM3-F1
#
_cell.length_a   1.000
_cell.length_b   1.000
_cell.length_c   1.000
_cell.angle_alpha   90.00
_cell.angle_beta   90.00
_cell.angle_gamma   90.00
#
_symmetry.space_group_name_H-M   'P 1'
#
loop_
_entity.id
_entity.type
_entity.pdbx_description
1 polymer ?
#
loop_
_entity_poly.entity_id
_entity_poly.type
_entity_poly.pdbx_seq_one_letter_code
_entity_poly.pdbx_strand_id
1 'polypeptide(L)'
;QNEDIQEQILRRLGLDKEWKQESEKEKASDIYNILNKKKFVLLLDDLWSEVDQIKIGVPPVSQENGSKIVFTTRSKEVCKNMEVDGEMEVACLSPE
;
A
#
# COMPACT_ATOMS: atom_id res chain seq x y z
N GLN A 1 10.53 -3.95 5.83
CA GLN A 1 9.13 -3.55 5.61
C GLN A 1 8.96 -2.77 4.32
N ASN A 2 9.53 -1.57 4.15
CA ASN A 2 9.36 -0.79 2.90
C ASN A 2 9.97 -1.48 1.68
N GLU A 3 11.21 -1.97 1.76
CA GLU A 3 11.84 -2.77 0.68
C GLU A 3 10.96 -3.96 0.26
N ASP A 4 10.42 -4.69 1.24
CA ASP A 4 9.54 -5.84 0.99
C ASP A 4 8.21 -5.44 0.33
N ILE A 5 7.66 -4.28 0.70
CA ILE A 5 6.41 -3.75 0.11
C ILE A 5 6.66 -3.34 -1.33
N GLN A 6 7.73 -2.58 -1.61
CA GLN A 6 8.04 -2.12 -2.96
C GLN A 6 8.25 -3.30 -3.92
N GLU A 7 9.00 -4.32 -3.51
CA GLU A 7 9.21 -5.52 -4.32
C GLU A 7 7.93 -6.28 -4.60
N GLN A 8 7.03 -6.40 -3.62
CA GLN A 8 5.73 -7.03 -3.81
C GLN A 8 4.86 -6.23 -4.80
N ILE A 9 4.83 -4.91 -4.69
CA ILE A 9 4.10 -4.05 -5.63
C ILE A 9 4.66 -4.23 -7.05
N LEU A 10 5.98 -4.13 -7.24
CA LEU A 10 6.62 -4.27 -8.55
C LEU A 10 6.34 -5.64 -9.20
N ARG A 11 6.39 -6.73 -8.42
CA ARG A 11 6.01 -8.06 -8.89
C ARG A 11 4.54 -8.13 -9.32
N ARG A 12 3.62 -7.53 -8.55
CA ARG A 12 2.18 -7.48 -8.88
C ARG A 12 1.88 -6.61 -10.10
N LEU A 13 2.71 -5.61 -10.37
CA LEU A 13 2.65 -4.81 -11.59
C LEU A 13 3.17 -5.55 -12.84
N GLY A 14 3.66 -6.79 -12.69
CA GLY A 14 4.09 -7.66 -13.80
C GLY A 14 5.47 -7.30 -14.35
N LEU A 15 6.34 -6.74 -13.52
CA LEU A 15 7.70 -6.40 -13.93
C LEU A 15 8.68 -7.52 -13.57
N ASP A 16 9.03 -8.32 -14.56
CA ASP A 16 10.03 -9.39 -14.47
C ASP A 16 11.46 -8.84 -14.61
N LYS A 17 11.87 -7.98 -13.67
CA LYS A 17 13.24 -7.48 -13.54
C LYS A 17 13.78 -7.81 -12.15
N GLU A 18 15.09 -8.05 -12.05
CA GLU A 18 15.75 -8.18 -10.74
C GLU A 18 15.96 -6.79 -10.10
N TRP A 19 15.10 -6.45 -9.15
CA TRP A 19 15.14 -5.19 -8.41
C TRP A 19 16.13 -5.20 -7.23
N LYS A 20 16.86 -6.31 -7.02
CA LYS A 20 17.74 -6.51 -5.85
C LYS A 20 18.90 -5.52 -5.78
N GLN A 21 19.29 -4.93 -6.91
CA GLN A 21 20.40 -3.97 -6.99
C GLN A 21 19.92 -2.52 -7.03
N GLU A 22 18.60 -2.29 -7.10
CA GLU A 22 18.06 -0.94 -7.12
C GLU A 22 17.84 -0.39 -5.72
N SER A 23 18.08 0.90 -5.57
CA SER A 23 17.77 1.63 -4.35
C SER A 23 16.26 1.73 -4.12
N GLU A 24 15.86 1.93 -2.86
CA GLU A 24 14.46 2.20 -2.50
C GLU A 24 13.86 3.37 -3.30
N LYS A 25 14.69 4.37 -3.63
CA LYS A 25 14.25 5.55 -4.39
C LYS A 25 13.95 5.23 -5.85
N GLU A 26 14.76 4.38 -6.48
CA GLU A 26 14.54 3.92 -7.85
C GLU A 26 13.26 3.08 -7.93
N LYS A 27 13.12 2.10 -7.03
CA LYS A 27 11.89 1.30 -6.88
C LYS A 27 10.65 2.17 -6.67
N ALA A 28 10.71 3.15 -5.76
CA ALA A 28 9.62 4.08 -5.51
C ALA A 28 9.25 4.89 -6.77
N SER A 29 10.25 5.36 -7.52
CA SER A 29 10.03 6.12 -8.75
C SER A 29 9.30 5.28 -9.81
N ASP A 30 9.69 4.01 -9.96
CA ASP A 30 9.05 3.10 -10.92
C ASP A 30 7.62 2.76 -10.55
N ILE A 31 7.36 2.49 -9.25
CA ILE A 31 6.01 2.30 -8.74
C ILE A 31 5.15 3.53 -9.03
N TYR A 32 5.66 4.73 -8.73
CA TYR A 32 4.94 5.99 -8.93
C TYR A 32 4.60 6.20 -10.40
N ASN A 33 5.58 6.02 -11.30
CA ASN A 33 5.43 6.23 -12.74
C ASN A 33 4.35 5.33 -13.36
N ILE A 34 4.13 4.14 -12.78
CA ILE A 34 3.12 3.19 -13.26
C ILE A 34 1.76 3.49 -12.64
N LEU A 35 1.69 3.63 -11.31
CA LEU A 35 0.43 3.83 -10.60
C LEU A 35 -0.19 5.19 -10.92
N ASN A 36 0.60 6.25 -11.14
CA ASN A 36 0.08 7.59 -11.47
C ASN A 36 -0.65 7.65 -12.82
N LYS A 37 -0.53 6.62 -13.66
CA LYS A 37 -1.19 6.53 -14.98
C LYS A 37 -2.41 5.60 -14.98
N LYS A 38 -2.78 5.04 -13.82
CA LYS A 38 -3.83 4.02 -13.70
C LYS A 38 -4.70 4.29 -12.48
N LYS A 39 -5.97 3.91 -12.57
CA LYS A 39 -6.82 3.78 -11.39
C LYS A 39 -6.48 2.46 -10.69
N PHE A 40 -6.19 2.48 -9.40
CA PHE A 40 -5.77 1.28 -8.66
C PHE A 40 -6.45 1.13 -7.30
N VAL A 41 -6.43 -0.11 -6.80
CA VAL A 41 -6.65 -0.41 -5.39
C VAL A 41 -5.41 -1.13 -4.89
N LEU A 42 -4.78 -0.60 -3.84
CA LEU A 42 -3.67 -1.24 -3.17
C LEU A 42 -4.18 -1.82 -1.85
N LEU A 43 -4.10 -3.15 -1.71
CA LEU A 43 -4.46 -3.86 -0.47
C LEU A 43 -3.18 -4.24 0.28
N LEU A 44 -2.98 -3.67 1.46
CA LEU A 44 -1.88 -3.99 2.36
C LEU A 44 -2.39 -4.86 3.51
N ASP A 45 -2.05 -6.14 3.51
CA ASP A 45 -2.52 -7.06 4.54
C ASP A 45 -1.59 -7.07 5.75
N ASP A 46 -2.17 -7.15 6.95
CA ASP A 46 -1.51 -7.26 8.24
C ASP A 46 -0.42 -6.19 8.46
N LEU A 47 -0.81 -4.92 8.51
CA LEU A 47 0.11 -3.82 8.86
C LEU A 47 0.36 -3.74 10.37
N TRP A 48 1.64 -3.70 10.74
CA TRP A 48 2.10 -3.61 12.13
C TRP A 48 2.50 -2.18 12.54
N SER A 49 2.74 -1.30 11.57
CA SER A 49 3.14 0.10 11.76
C SER A 49 2.73 0.95 10.56
N GLU A 50 2.86 2.27 10.70
CA GLU A 50 2.63 3.23 9.63
C GLU A 50 3.51 2.94 8.41
N VAL A 51 2.94 3.12 7.21
CA VAL A 51 3.61 3.00 5.93
C VAL A 51 3.56 4.36 5.23
N ASP A 52 4.73 4.94 5.02
CA ASP A 52 4.87 6.17 4.28
C ASP A 52 4.64 5.92 2.78
N GLN A 53 3.48 6.39 2.32
CA GLN A 53 3.02 6.25 0.94
C GLN A 53 4.04 6.78 -0.08
N ILE A 54 4.72 7.89 0.22
CA ILE A 54 5.71 8.52 -0.66
C ILE A 54 6.96 7.64 -0.73
N LYS A 55 7.41 7.10 0.41
CA LYS A 55 8.58 6.20 0.43
C LYS A 55 8.36 4.92 -0.37
N ILE A 56 7.15 4.36 -0.35
CA ILE A 56 6.84 3.17 -1.16
C ILE A 56 6.49 3.51 -2.63
N GLY A 57 6.50 4.79 -3.02
CA GLY A 57 6.26 5.22 -4.39
C GLY A 57 4.80 5.25 -4.82
N VAL A 58 3.85 5.16 -3.89
CA VAL A 58 2.43 5.16 -4.24
C VAL A 58 1.98 6.62 -4.43
N PRO A 59 1.37 7.00 -5.56
CA PRO A 59 0.91 8.37 -5.78
C PRO A 59 -0.25 8.70 -4.83
N PRO A 60 -0.44 9.98 -4.43
CA PRO A 60 -1.55 10.40 -3.57
C PRO A 60 -2.89 9.87 -4.07
N VAL A 61 -3.69 9.29 -3.18
CA VAL A 61 -5.04 8.82 -3.52
C VAL A 61 -6.03 9.96 -3.32
N SER A 62 -6.97 10.09 -4.25
CA SER A 62 -8.02 11.11 -4.15
C SER A 62 -9.32 10.59 -4.75
N GLN A 63 -10.43 11.20 -4.35
CA GLN A 63 -11.72 10.87 -4.96
C GLN A 63 -11.72 11.09 -6.48
N GLU A 64 -10.95 12.08 -6.97
CA GLU A 64 -10.85 12.44 -8.39
C GLU A 64 -10.10 11.38 -9.21
N ASN A 65 -8.98 10.85 -8.70
CA ASN A 65 -8.24 9.79 -9.39
C ASN A 65 -8.89 8.40 -9.20
N GLY A 66 -9.85 8.30 -8.28
CA GLY A 66 -10.63 7.11 -7.99
C GLY A 66 -9.81 5.93 -7.46
N SER A 67 -8.57 6.16 -7.06
CA SER A 67 -7.69 5.14 -6.50
C SER A 67 -7.88 5.04 -4.99
N LYS A 68 -7.61 3.86 -4.42
CA LYS A 68 -7.76 3.61 -2.99
C LYS A 68 -6.60 2.81 -2.42
N ILE A 69 -6.24 3.10 -1.19
CA ILE A 69 -5.42 2.23 -0.35
C ILE A 69 -6.36 1.63 0.68
N VAL A 70 -6.32 0.31 0.83
CA VAL A 70 -7.04 -0.44 1.86
C VAL A 70 -6.01 -1.26 2.60
N PHE A 71 -6.12 -1.33 3.92
CA PHE A 71 -5.25 -2.19 4.69
C PHE A 71 -6.00 -2.89 5.80
N THR A 72 -5.43 -4.00 6.26
CA THR A 72 -5.90 -4.71 7.45
C THR A 72 -4.83 -4.57 8.54
N THR A 73 -5.26 -4.48 9.78
CA THR A 73 -4.36 -4.45 10.94
C THR A 73 -5.09 -5.00 12.15
N ARG A 74 -4.32 -5.54 13.10
CA ARG A 74 -4.81 -5.93 14.43
C ARG A 74 -4.76 -4.79 15.44
N SER A 75 -4.24 -3.63 15.05
CA SER A 75 -4.01 -2.49 15.94
C SER A 75 -4.78 -1.24 15.48
N LYS A 76 -5.70 -0.76 16.32
CA LYS A 76 -6.39 0.52 16.11
C LYS A 76 -5.42 1.72 16.10
N GLU A 77 -4.25 1.58 16.73
CA GLU A 77 -3.21 2.62 16.72
C GLU A 77 -2.61 2.78 15.31
N VAL A 78 -2.43 1.68 14.57
CA VAL A 78 -1.96 1.74 13.19
C VAL A 78 -2.98 2.47 12.32
N CYS A 79 -4.29 2.25 12.51
CA CYS A 79 -5.34 3.01 11.81
C CYS A 79 -5.22 4.52 12.05
N LYS A 80 -4.95 4.94 13.30
CA LYS A 80 -4.78 6.36 13.65
C LYS A 80 -3.52 6.95 13.01
N ASN A 81 -2.40 6.25 13.07
CA ASN A 81 -1.13 6.72 12.51
C ASN A 81 -1.17 6.81 10.98
N MET A 82 -1.96 5.96 10.34
CA MET A 82 -2.22 6.00 8.89
C MET A 82 -3.26 7.05 8.47
N GLU A 83 -3.84 7.79 9.42
CA GLU A 83 -4.84 8.84 9.19
C GLU A 83 -6.00 8.40 8.26
N VAL A 84 -6.58 7.22 8.53
CA VAL A 84 -7.59 6.61 7.64
C VAL A 84 -8.86 7.45 7.47
N ASP A 85 -9.36 7.52 6.23
CA ASP A 85 -10.67 8.12 5.92
C ASP A 85 -11.84 7.36 6.57
N GLY A 86 -11.67 6.06 6.81
CA GLY A 86 -12.69 5.20 7.42
C GLY A 86 -12.10 3.92 8.00
N GLU A 87 -12.52 3.59 9.22
CA GLU A 87 -12.19 2.34 9.91
C GLU A 87 -13.40 1.39 9.89
N MET A 88 -13.16 0.10 9.71
CA MET A 88 -14.18 -0.94 9.83
C MET A 88 -13.66 -2.06 10.73
N GLU A 89 -14.31 -2.27 11.87
CA GLU A 89 -14.01 -3.38 12.76
C GLU A 89 -14.64 -4.68 12.23
N VAL A 90 -13.81 -5.69 12.00
CA VAL A 90 -14.28 -7.02 11.57
C VAL A 90 -14.60 -7.84 12.81
N ALA A 91 -15.89 -7.96 13.14
CA ALA A 91 -16.36 -8.77 14.26
C ALA A 91 -16.35 -10.27 13.92
N CYS A 92 -16.23 -11.10 14.95
CA CYS A 92 -16.47 -12.53 14.81
C CYS A 92 -17.90 -12.80 14.32
N LEU A 93 -18.08 -13.88 13.58
CA LEU A 93 -19.42 -14.38 13.26
C LEU A 93 -20.18 -14.66 14.55
N SER A 94 -21.47 -14.35 14.56
CA SER A 94 -22.37 -14.77 15.63
C SER A 94 -22.37 -16.30 15.73
N PRO A 95 -22.39 -16.88 16.94
CA PRO A 95 -22.69 -18.29 17.10
C PRO A 95 -24.04 -18.61 16.44
N GLU A 96 -24.15 -19.77 15.79
CA GLU A 96 -25.41 -20.31 15.26
C GLU A 96 -26.42 -20.64 16.37
#